data_AF-A0A3B8RJE6-F1
#
_entry.id   AF-A0A3B8RJE6-F1
#
_cell.length_a   1.000
_cell.length_b   1.000
_cell.length_c   1.000
_cell.angle_alpha   90.00
_cell.angle_beta   90.00
_cell.angle_gamma   90.00
#
_symmetry.space_group_name_H-M   'P 1'
#
loop_
_entity.id
_entity.type
_entity.pdbx_description
1 polymer ?
#
loop_
_entity_poly.entity_id
_entity_poly.type
_entity_poly.pdbx_seq_one_letter_code
_entity_poly.pdbx_strand_id
1 'polypeptide(L)'
;MPSKTIQDDWTEISRIIKTRFKRITDDNLASMEENLELLTDSLQNAYGFTKEKAEDELKKIKATIHKATKPTKTVEPSKVVYPRGHQRM
;
A
#
# COMPACT_ATOMS: atom_id res chain seq x y z
N MET A 1 -14.22 -9.78 -16.60
CA MET A 1 -14.63 -8.99 -15.43
C MET A 1 -13.66 -9.33 -14.30
N PRO A 2 -12.77 -8.46 -13.81
CA PRO A 2 -12.01 -8.78 -12.63
C PRO A 2 -12.79 -8.28 -11.40
N SER A 3 -13.42 -9.21 -10.69
CA SER A 3 -13.88 -9.02 -9.32
C SER A 3 -12.64 -8.73 -8.47
N LYS A 4 -12.40 -7.46 -8.19
CA LYS A 4 -11.29 -6.99 -7.37
C LYS A 4 -11.53 -7.46 -5.95
N THR A 5 -10.95 -8.61 -5.63
CA THR A 5 -11.05 -9.26 -4.33
C THR A 5 -10.17 -8.50 -3.35
N ILE A 6 -10.69 -8.26 -2.16
CA ILE A 6 -9.99 -7.62 -1.02
C ILE A 6 -8.62 -8.30 -0.74
N GLN A 7 -8.49 -9.57 -1.12
CA GLN A 7 -7.29 -10.40 -1.03
C GLN A 7 -6.13 -9.90 -1.92
N ASP A 8 -6.43 -9.36 -3.11
CA ASP A 8 -5.41 -8.78 -4.01
C ASP A 8 -4.85 -7.47 -3.42
N ASP A 9 -5.76 -6.65 -2.87
CA ASP A 9 -5.37 -5.44 -2.15
C ASP A 9 -4.55 -5.76 -0.88
N TRP A 10 -4.93 -6.80 -0.10
CA TRP A 10 -4.28 -7.18 1.17
C TRP A 10 -2.76 -7.43 1.06
N THR A 11 -2.30 -7.99 -0.05
CA THR A 11 -0.86 -8.20 -0.29
C THR A 11 -0.10 -6.88 -0.33
N GLU A 12 -0.69 -5.82 -0.89
CA GLU A 12 -0.10 -4.47 -0.88
C GLU A 12 -0.20 -3.85 0.52
N ILE A 13 -1.35 -4.02 1.21
CA ILE A 13 -1.58 -3.52 2.57
C ILE A 13 -0.53 -4.06 3.54
N SER A 14 -0.37 -5.38 3.57
CA SER A 14 0.57 -6.07 4.46
C SER A 14 2.02 -5.65 4.20
N ARG A 15 2.41 -5.44 2.93
CA ARG A 15 3.74 -4.90 2.57
C ARG A 15 3.96 -3.49 3.09
N ILE A 16 2.99 -2.59 2.94
CA ILE A 16 3.07 -1.22 3.45
C ILE A 16 3.19 -1.24 4.98
N ILE A 17 2.33 -2.01 5.66
CA ILE A 17 2.35 -2.16 7.12
C ILE A 17 3.70 -2.69 7.58
N LYS A 18 4.22 -3.77 6.99
CA LYS A 18 5.51 -4.37 7.35
C LYS A 18 6.69 -3.42 7.13
N THR A 19 6.63 -2.61 6.07
CA THR A 19 7.67 -1.61 5.77
C THR A 19 7.65 -0.46 6.78
N ARG A 20 6.46 0.02 7.16
CA ARG A 20 6.29 1.12 8.13
C ARG A 20 6.50 0.67 9.57
N PHE A 21 6.04 -0.53 9.89
CA PHE A 21 5.97 -1.10 11.24
C PHE A 21 6.75 -2.41 11.31
N LYS A 22 8.07 -2.30 11.46
CA LYS A 22 8.97 -3.46 11.58
C LYS A 22 8.68 -4.39 12.78
N ARG A 23 7.95 -3.91 13.79
CA ARG A 23 7.56 -4.73 14.97
C ARG A 23 6.29 -5.54 14.73
N ILE A 24 5.52 -5.24 13.67
CA ILE A 24 4.37 -6.04 13.28
C ILE A 24 4.89 -7.24 12.48
N THR A 25 4.65 -8.44 12.99
CA THR A 25 5.05 -9.71 12.37
C THR A 25 4.03 -10.17 11.33
N ASP A 26 4.47 -11.13 10.52
CA ASP A 26 3.61 -11.81 9.53
C ASP A 26 2.38 -12.47 10.18
N ASP A 27 2.55 -13.03 11.37
CA ASP A 27 1.49 -13.65 12.17
C ASP A 27 0.37 -12.65 12.55
N ASN A 28 0.76 -11.44 13.01
CA ASN A 28 -0.21 -10.38 13.26
C ASN A 28 -0.91 -9.97 11.96
N LEU A 29 -0.17 -9.84 10.84
CA LEU A 29 -0.74 -9.49 9.55
C LEU A 29 -1.76 -10.53 9.07
N ALA A 30 -1.48 -11.83 9.18
CA ALA A 30 -2.42 -12.86 8.79
C ALA A 30 -3.77 -12.73 9.53
N SER A 31 -3.73 -12.42 10.83
CA SER A 31 -4.96 -12.19 11.62
C SER A 31 -5.68 -10.88 11.28
N MET A 32 -4.99 -9.91 10.68
CA MET A 32 -5.54 -8.60 10.30
C MET A 32 -6.15 -8.60 8.90
N GLU A 33 -5.91 -9.63 8.08
CA GLU A 33 -6.45 -9.76 6.72
C GLU A 33 -7.97 -9.62 6.71
N GLU A 34 -8.62 -10.27 7.67
CA GLU A 34 -10.07 -10.25 7.82
C GLU A 34 -10.55 -9.04 8.64
N ASN A 35 -9.67 -8.46 9.47
CA ASN A 35 -10.02 -7.37 10.37
C ASN A 35 -8.89 -6.34 10.55
N LEU A 36 -8.89 -5.35 9.66
CA LEU A 36 -7.96 -4.21 9.69
C LEU A 36 -8.05 -3.35 10.97
N GLU A 37 -9.13 -3.45 11.74
CA GLU A 37 -9.26 -2.71 13.00
C GLU A 37 -8.29 -3.24 14.07
N LEU A 38 -7.89 -4.52 13.99
CA LEU A 38 -6.86 -5.14 14.83
C LEU A 38 -5.48 -4.49 14.66
N LEU A 39 -5.27 -3.71 13.59
CA LEU A 39 -4.09 -2.87 13.43
C LEU A 39 -3.99 -1.79 14.49
N THR A 40 -5.12 -1.21 14.90
CA THR A 40 -5.07 -0.19 15.94
C THR A 40 -4.64 -0.79 17.28
N ASP A 41 -5.20 -1.93 17.67
CA ASP A 41 -4.77 -2.70 18.86
C ASP A 41 -3.31 -3.15 18.76
N SER A 42 -2.88 -3.66 17.61
CA SER A 42 -1.50 -4.11 17.43
C SER A 42 -0.51 -2.94 17.51
N LEU A 43 -0.85 -1.76 17.00
CA LEU A 43 -0.02 -0.56 17.12
C LEU A 43 0.04 -0.03 18.55
N GLN A 44 -1.07 -0.08 19.28
CA GLN A 44 -1.12 0.24 20.71
C GLN A 44 -0.24 -0.73 21.51
N ASN A 45 -0.37 -2.04 21.29
CA ASN A 45 0.39 -3.06 22.02
C ASN A 45 1.89 -3.11 21.65
N ALA A 46 2.24 -3.01 20.36
CA ALA A 46 3.62 -3.14 19.91
C ALA A 46 4.46 -1.86 20.10
N TYR A 47 3.83 -0.68 19.97
CA TYR A 47 4.52 0.60 19.98
C TYR A 47 4.07 1.54 21.11
N GLY A 48 3.05 1.18 21.90
CA GLY A 48 2.50 2.07 22.93
C GLY A 48 1.80 3.30 22.35
N PHE A 49 1.27 3.21 21.13
CA PHE A 49 0.57 4.34 20.51
C PHE A 49 -0.74 4.64 21.25
N THR A 50 -1.18 5.90 21.19
CA THR A 50 -2.54 6.26 21.59
C THR A 50 -3.52 5.80 20.51
N LYS A 51 -4.77 5.55 20.91
CA LYS A 51 -5.84 5.18 19.97
C LYS A 51 -5.92 6.13 18.77
N GLU A 52 -5.89 7.44 19.02
CA GLU A 52 -5.93 8.45 17.96
C GLU A 52 -4.77 8.31 16.96
N LYS A 53 -3.54 8.09 17.45
CA LYS A 53 -2.36 7.90 16.60
C LYS A 53 -2.45 6.61 15.80
N ALA A 54 -2.97 5.54 16.40
CA ALA A 54 -3.16 4.26 15.73
C ALA A 54 -4.24 4.36 14.62
N GLU A 55 -5.35 5.07 14.90
CA GLU A 55 -6.40 5.35 13.92
C GLU A 55 -5.92 6.24 12.77
N ASP A 56 -5.09 7.24 13.05
CA ASP A 56 -4.48 8.10 12.02
C ASP A 56 -3.56 7.29 11.08
N GLU A 57 -2.75 6.39 11.61
CA GLU A 57 -1.90 5.51 10.82
C GLU A 57 -2.73 4.53 9.97
N LEU A 58 -3.81 3.96 10.53
CA LEU A 58 -4.75 3.13 9.78
C LEU A 58 -5.42 3.92 8.64
N LYS A 59 -5.85 5.17 8.88
CA LYS A 59 -6.41 6.05 7.84
C LYS A 59 -5.39 6.31 6.73
N LYS A 60 -4.13 6.56 7.05
CA LYS A 60 -3.06 6.77 6.05
C LYS A 60 -2.83 5.54 5.19
N ILE A 61 -2.85 4.35 5.79
CA ILE A 61 -2.73 3.09 5.03
C ILE A 61 -3.92 2.93 4.08
N LYS A 62 -5.16 3.06 4.58
CA LYS A 62 -6.39 3.05 3.77
C LYS A 62 -6.37 4.06 2.63
N ALA A 63 -5.90 5.28 2.89
CA ALA A 63 -5.77 6.34 1.89
C ALA A 63 -4.69 6.03 0.83
N THR A 64 -3.60 5.35 1.21
CA THR A 64 -2.54 4.93 0.28
C THR A 64 -3.08 3.89 -0.70
N ILE A 65 -3.87 2.94 -0.20
CA ILE A 65 -4.50 1.88 -1.02
C ILE A 65 -5.56 2.48 -1.95
N HIS A 66 -6.43 3.36 -1.45
CA HIS A 66 -7.43 4.05 -2.29
C HIS A 66 -6.81 4.95 -3.37
N LYS A 67 -5.58 5.45 -3.17
CA LYS A 67 -4.81 6.11 -4.22
C LYS A 67 -4.29 5.13 -5.28
N ALA A 68 -3.86 3.94 -4.87
CA ALA A 68 -3.35 2.90 -5.78
C ALA A 68 -4.45 2.25 -6.64
N THR A 69 -5.71 2.22 -6.17
CA THR A 69 -6.83 1.63 -6.92
C THR A 69 -7.44 2.53 -7.99
N LYS A 70 -7.08 3.81 -8.06
CA LYS A 70 -7.33 4.63 -9.26
C LYS A 70 -6.36 4.18 -10.36
N PRO A 71 -6.82 3.72 -11.53
CA PRO A 71 -5.94 3.46 -12.66
C PRO A 71 -5.36 4.79 -13.14
N THR A 72 -4.24 5.21 -12.56
CA THR A 72 -3.47 6.35 -13.05
C THR A 72 -2.68 5.86 -14.26
N LYS A 73 -3.37 5.74 -15.40
CA LYS A 73 -2.74 6.12 -16.66
C LYS A 73 -2.60 7.63 -16.58
N THR A 74 -1.37 8.16 -16.49
CA THR A 74 -0.99 9.50 -17.01
C THR A 74 0.51 9.77 -16.77
N VAL A 75 1.23 9.66 -17.90
CA VAL A 75 2.49 10.30 -18.34
C VAL A 75 3.84 9.96 -17.71
N GLU A 76 4.61 9.25 -18.53
CA GLU A 76 6.02 9.51 -18.82
C GLU A 76 6.45 10.98 -18.63
N PRO A 77 7.62 11.27 -18.05
CA PRO A 77 8.45 12.33 -18.56
C PRO A 77 9.26 11.76 -19.74
N SER A 78 8.82 12.09 -20.95
CA SER A 78 9.63 11.95 -22.16
C SER A 78 11.01 12.60 -21.94
N LYS A 79 12.08 11.81 -22.06
CA LYS A 79 13.33 12.08 -22.83
C LYS A 79 14.36 10.99 -22.52
N VAL A 80 14.21 9.81 -23.11
CA VAL A 80 15.39 9.13 -23.64
C VAL A 80 15.34 9.37 -25.14
N VAL A 81 16.10 10.38 -25.56
CA VAL A 81 16.46 10.60 -26.96
C VAL A 81 17.19 9.36 -27.43
N TYR A 82 16.53 8.53 -28.24
CA TYR A 82 17.24 7.64 -29.16
C TYR A 82 17.49 8.44 -30.44
N PRO A 83 18.75 8.83 -30.73
CA PRO A 83 19.04 9.47 -32.00
C PRO A 83 19.07 8.38 -33.07
N ARG A 84 18.03 8.30 -33.91
CA ARG A 84 18.16 8.29 -35.37
C ARG A 84 16.81 7.99 -36.03
N GLY A 85 16.08 9.05 -36.33
CA GLY A 85 15.19 9.06 -37.48
C GLY A 85 16.01 9.29 -38.76
N HIS A 86 15.70 8.48 -39.77
CA HIS A 86 15.82 8.72 -41.22
C HIS A 86 17.19 9.00 -41.84
N GLN A 87 17.55 8.22 -42.87
CA GLN A 87 17.23 8.53 -44.27
C GLN A 87 18.25 7.87 -45.23
N ARG A 88 17.73 7.25 -46.30
CA ARG A 88 18.32 7.04 -47.65
C ARG A 88 19.55 6.13 -47.77
N MET A 89 19.41 5.07 -48.57
CA MET A 89 19.87 5.03 -49.97
C MET A 89 18.86 4.22 -50.80
#